data_AF-A0A7L4CSG9-F1
#
_entry.id   AF-A0A7L4CSG9-F1
#
_cell.length_a   1.000
_cell.length_b   1.000
_cell.length_c   1.000
_cell.angle_alpha   90.00
_cell.angle_beta   90.00
_cell.angle_gamma   90.00
#
_symmetry.space_group_name_H-M   'P 1'
#
loop_
_entity.id
_entity.type
_entity.pdbx_description
1 polymer ?
#
loop_
_entity_poly.entity_id
_entity_poly.type
_entity_poly.pdbx_seq_one_letter_code
_entity_poly.pdbx_strand_id
1 'polypeptide(L)'
;RMGSVSSGAIQPTWVPFGSTIAHRRPLHFALDVYDSTWSSRLHQPTYSLGDLINIEASVSADPHLPLRVFVAECVASLSVVTPIKYKVIADNG
;
A
#
# COMPACT_ATOMS: atom_id res chain seq x y z
N ARG A 1 -37.34 12.02 -52.04
CA ARG A 1 -36.94 10.60 -51.91
C ARG A 1 -36.43 10.41 -50.49
N MET A 2 -37.17 9.68 -49.66
CA MET A 2 -36.80 9.41 -48.26
C MET A 2 -36.16 8.02 -48.22
N GLY A 3 -34.88 7.94 -47.86
CA GLY A 3 -34.15 6.68 -47.75
C GLY A 3 -34.41 6.07 -46.36
N SER A 4 -35.01 4.89 -46.33
CA SER A 4 -35.12 4.08 -45.11
C SER A 4 -33.75 3.52 -44.76
N VAL A 5 -33.22 3.86 -43.59
CA VAL A 5 -32.03 3.23 -43.01
C VAL A 5 -32.51 2.19 -42.00
N SER A 6 -32.30 0.90 -42.27
CA SER A 6 -32.53 -0.14 -41.28
C SER A 6 -31.33 -0.22 -40.34
N SER A 7 -31.50 0.07 -39.05
CA SER A 7 -30.50 -0.26 -38.02
C SER A 7 -30.64 -1.75 -37.67
N GLY A 8 -29.97 -2.62 -38.42
CA GLY A 8 -29.77 -4.00 -37.96
C GLY A 8 -29.04 -3.96 -36.62
N ALA A 9 -29.50 -4.74 -35.64
CA ALA A 9 -28.87 -4.79 -34.33
C ALA A 9 -27.42 -5.29 -34.47
N ILE A 10 -26.45 -4.44 -34.16
CA ILE A 10 -25.04 -4.82 -34.05
C ILE A 10 -24.94 -5.71 -32.82
N GLN A 11 -24.64 -7.00 -33.01
CA GLN A 11 -24.39 -7.92 -31.90
C GLN A 11 -23.02 -7.57 -31.32
N PRO A 12 -22.95 -7.06 -30.07
CA PRO A 12 -21.66 -6.71 -29.49
C PRO A 12 -20.81 -7.97 -29.31
N THR A 13 -19.63 -7.99 -29.93
CA THR A 13 -18.59 -9.01 -29.72
C THR A 13 -17.76 -8.74 -28.47
N TRP A 14 -18.13 -7.73 -27.68
CA TRP A 14 -17.49 -7.42 -26.41
C TRP A 14 -17.74 -8.57 -25.43
N VAL A 15 -16.78 -9.50 -25.38
CA VAL A 15 -16.58 -10.31 -24.18
C VAL A 15 -16.24 -9.30 -23.10
N PRO A 16 -17.05 -9.18 -22.03
CA PRO A 16 -16.68 -8.33 -20.91
C PRO A 16 -15.28 -8.74 -20.47
N PHE A 17 -14.42 -7.77 -20.13
CA PHE A 17 -13.29 -8.07 -19.26
C PHE A 17 -13.87 -8.46 -17.89
N GLY A 18 -14.33 -9.70 -17.79
CA GLY A 18 -14.48 -10.42 -16.54
C GLY A 18 -13.07 -10.72 -16.05
N SER A 19 -12.34 -9.67 -15.65
CA SER A 19 -11.16 -9.83 -14.84
C SER A 19 -11.68 -10.38 -13.52
N THR A 20 -11.64 -11.71 -13.44
CA THR A 20 -11.47 -12.52 -12.23
C THR A 20 -11.94 -11.83 -10.95
N ILE A 21 -12.83 -12.51 -10.24
CA ILE A 21 -12.74 -12.58 -8.78
C ILE A 21 -11.30 -13.05 -8.50
N ALA A 22 -10.35 -12.12 -8.55
CA ALA A 22 -9.03 -12.31 -7.98
C ALA A 22 -9.39 -12.55 -6.53
N HIS A 23 -9.06 -13.73 -6.03
CA HIS A 23 -8.90 -13.91 -4.60
C HIS A 23 -8.09 -12.70 -4.10
N ARG A 24 -8.77 -11.69 -3.54
CA ARG A 24 -8.13 -10.57 -2.88
C ARG A 24 -7.55 -11.14 -1.60
N ARG A 25 -6.44 -11.85 -1.72
CA ARG A 25 -5.63 -12.18 -0.56
C ARG A 25 -5.08 -10.86 -0.05
N PRO A 26 -5.37 -10.48 1.21
CA PRO A 26 -4.85 -9.24 1.76
C PRO A 26 -3.33 -9.34 1.79
N LEU A 27 -2.66 -8.27 1.36
CA LEU A 27 -1.24 -8.10 1.65
C LEU A 27 -1.11 -7.74 3.11
N HIS A 28 -0.25 -8.44 3.84
CA HIS A 28 0.00 -8.11 5.24
C HIS A 28 1.24 -7.25 5.32
N PHE A 29 1.03 -5.95 5.44
CA PHE A 29 2.10 -5.00 5.71
C PHE A 29 2.44 -4.99 7.19
N ALA A 30 3.73 -4.80 7.49
CA ALA A 30 4.22 -4.63 8.84
C ALA A 30 5.18 -3.44 8.90
N LEU A 31 5.19 -2.78 10.06
CA LEU A 31 6.14 -1.73 10.40
C LEU A 31 6.76 -2.10 11.74
N ASP A 32 8.06 -2.34 11.73
CA ASP A 32 8.77 -2.88 12.87
C ASP A 32 10.02 -2.08 13.17
N VAL A 33 10.41 -2.05 14.43
CA VAL A 33 11.59 -1.32 14.88
C VAL A 33 12.72 -2.30 15.12
N TYR A 34 13.93 -1.96 14.70
CA TYR A 34 15.11 -2.82 14.77
C TYR A 34 16.25 -2.20 15.60
N ASP A 35 17.17 -3.05 16.04
CA ASP A 35 18.45 -2.63 16.59
C ASP A 35 19.33 -1.89 15.55
N SER A 36 20.44 -1.30 16.03
CA SER A 36 21.36 -0.55 15.17
C SER A 36 22.03 -1.40 14.08
N THR A 37 22.07 -2.71 14.28
CA THR A 37 22.68 -3.70 13.38
C THR A 37 21.70 -4.33 12.39
N TRP A 38 20.41 -3.96 12.45
CA TRP A 38 19.32 -4.55 11.66
C TRP A 38 19.17 -6.07 11.85
N SER A 39 19.67 -6.62 12.94
CA SER A 39 19.69 -8.05 13.20
C SER A 39 18.47 -8.55 13.96
N SER A 40 17.88 -7.70 14.81
CA SER A 40 16.78 -8.10 15.68
C SER A 40 15.73 -7.01 15.82
N ARG A 41 14.46 -7.46 15.86
CA ARG A 41 13.30 -6.61 16.13
C ARG A 41 13.25 -6.25 17.61
N LEU A 42 12.94 -4.98 17.89
CA LEU A 42 12.70 -4.43 19.21
C LEU A 42 11.20 -4.38 19.49
N HIS A 43 10.76 -4.97 20.60
CA HIS A 43 9.34 -5.02 20.96
C HIS A 43 8.83 -3.78 21.69
N GLN A 44 9.65 -3.19 22.56
CA GLN A 44 9.30 -2.01 23.38
C GLN A 44 10.52 -1.10 23.57
N PRO A 45 11.06 -0.52 22.48
CA PRO A 45 12.24 0.33 22.58
C PRO A 45 11.92 1.63 23.31
N THR A 46 12.89 2.11 24.08
CA THR A 46 12.88 3.45 24.69
C THR A 46 13.98 4.28 24.05
N TYR A 47 13.69 5.53 23.73
CA TYR A 47 14.59 6.43 23.02
C TYR A 47 14.85 7.71 23.80
N SER A 48 16.07 8.22 23.66
CA SER A 48 16.51 9.54 24.10
C SER A 48 16.71 10.47 22.91
N LEU A 49 16.72 11.78 23.17
CA LEU A 49 17.07 12.76 22.14
C LEU A 49 18.49 12.52 21.63
N GLY A 50 18.63 12.40 20.31
CA GLY A 50 19.89 12.06 19.65
C GLY A 50 19.98 10.60 19.20
N ASP A 51 19.09 9.73 19.68
CA ASP A 51 19.04 8.34 19.22
C ASP A 51 18.48 8.22 17.81
N LEU A 52 18.95 7.21 17.08
CA LEU A 52 18.40 6.82 15.79
C LEU A 52 17.35 5.71 15.97
N ILE A 53 16.25 5.82 15.22
CA ILE A 53 15.19 4.82 15.19
C ILE A 53 15.25 4.09 13.84
N ASN A 54 15.63 2.82 13.86
CA ASN A 54 15.64 1.98 12.67
C ASN A 54 14.26 1.36 12.47
N ILE A 55 13.55 1.78 11.42
CA ILE A 55 12.19 1.33 11.12
C ILE A 55 12.22 0.54 9.81
N GLU A 56 11.76 -0.70 9.85
CA GLU A 56 11.57 -1.55 8.68
C GLU A 56 10.10 -1.54 8.26
N ALA A 57 9.84 -1.27 6.98
CA ALA A 57 8.54 -1.48 6.35
C ALA A 57 8.60 -2.73 5.46
N SER A 58 7.75 -3.72 5.74
CA SER A 58 7.75 -5.00 5.03
C SER A 58 6.34 -5.41 4.61
N VAL A 59 6.26 -6.36 3.67
CA VAL A 59 5.01 -6.99 3.25
C VAL A 59 5.22 -8.49 3.19
N SER A 60 4.34 -9.26 3.84
CA SER A 60 4.28 -10.69 3.55
C SER A 60 3.48 -10.88 2.27
N ALA A 61 4.19 -11.35 1.25
CA ALA A 61 3.55 -11.93 0.09
C ALA A 61 3.41 -13.44 0.36
N ASP A 62 2.22 -13.99 0.10
CA ASP A 62 2.08 -15.40 -0.28
C ASP A 62 3.05 -15.71 -1.46
N PRO A 63 3.20 -16.94 -1.99
CA PRO A 63 4.12 -17.26 -3.09
C PRO A 63 3.74 -16.65 -4.47
N HIS A 64 3.23 -15.42 -4.46
CA HIS A 64 3.04 -14.50 -5.55
C HIS A 64 4.36 -13.99 -6.15
N LEU A 65 4.18 -13.27 -7.26
CA LEU A 65 5.18 -12.46 -7.96
C LEU A 65 5.92 -11.51 -7.00
N PRO A 66 7.19 -11.18 -7.28
CA PRO A 66 7.97 -10.27 -6.45
C PRO A 66 7.30 -8.89 -6.36
N LEU A 67 7.14 -8.40 -5.13
CA LEU A 67 6.57 -7.07 -4.84
C LEU A 67 7.66 -6.10 -4.38
N ARG A 68 7.40 -4.80 -4.56
CA ARG A 68 8.23 -3.71 -4.02
C ARG A 68 7.39 -2.84 -3.11
N VAL A 69 7.92 -2.54 -1.93
CA VAL A 69 7.28 -1.69 -0.93
C VAL A 69 7.78 -0.25 -1.08
N PHE A 70 6.86 0.71 -1.00
CA PHE A 70 7.14 2.15 -0.96
C PHE A 70 6.40 2.76 0.22
N VAL A 71 7.01 3.76 0.87
CA VAL A 71 6.39 4.52 1.97
C VAL A 71 6.02 5.89 1.44
N ALA A 72 4.73 6.14 1.23
CA ALA A 72 4.26 7.41 0.67
C ALA A 72 4.21 8.55 1.70
N GLU A 73 3.88 8.23 2.94
CA GLU A 73 3.82 9.19 4.04
C GLU A 73 4.12 8.48 5.37
N CYS A 74 4.83 9.17 6.26
CA CYS A 74 5.07 8.73 7.63
C CYS A 74 4.85 9.92 8.55
N VAL A 75 3.94 9.78 9.54
CA VAL A 75 3.54 10.86 10.43
C VAL A 75 3.71 10.44 11.87
N ALA A 76 4.57 11.14 12.61
CA ALA A 76 4.68 11.00 14.05
C ALA A 76 3.57 11.81 14.75
N SER A 77 2.91 11.17 15.72
CA SER A 77 1.88 11.80 16.54
C SER A 77 1.76 11.11 17.89
N LEU A 78 1.28 11.84 18.91
CA LEU A 78 1.06 11.30 20.26
C LEU A 78 -0.12 10.31 20.31
N SER A 79 -1.09 10.44 19.40
CA SER A 79 -2.18 9.49 19.20
C SER A 79 -2.88 9.74 17.86
N VAL A 80 -3.73 8.81 17.42
CA VAL A 80 -4.45 8.90 16.13
C VAL A 80 -5.32 10.16 16.00
N VAL A 81 -5.78 10.72 17.13
CA VAL A 81 -6.79 11.80 17.17
C VAL A 81 -6.16 13.17 17.47
N THR A 82 -4.86 13.27 17.73
CA THR A 82 -4.30 14.58 18.11
C THR A 82 -4.14 15.52 16.90
N PRO A 83 -4.28 16.84 17.11
CA PRO A 83 -4.00 17.82 16.05
C PRO A 83 -2.49 17.99 15.79
N ILE A 84 -1.63 17.62 16.76
CA ILE A 84 -0.18 17.76 16.63
C ILE A 84 0.36 16.54 15.87
N LYS A 85 0.87 16.81 14.67
CA LYS A 85 1.42 15.81 13.75
C LYS A 85 2.71 16.34 13.16
N TYR A 86 3.70 15.48 13.03
CA TYR A 86 4.98 15.77 12.40
C TYR A 86 5.21 14.80 11.25
N LYS A 87 5.39 15.33 10.03
CA LYS A 87 5.64 14.51 8.85
C LYS A 87 7.13 14.15 8.79
N VAL A 88 7.42 12.86 8.90
CA VAL A 88 8.76 12.28 8.75
C VAL A 88 9.06 12.00 7.27
N ILE A 89 8.06 11.45 6.56
CA ILE A 89 8.07 11.25 5.10
C ILE A 89 6.78 11.88 4.58
N ALA A 90 6.85 12.63 3.47
CA ALA A 90 5.73 13.34 2.88
C ALA A 90 5.77 13.24 1.34
N ASP A 91 4.74 13.73 0.66
CA ASP A 91 4.74 13.95 -0.80
C ASP A 91 5.04 12.72 -1.67
N ASN A 92 4.68 11.52 -1.18
CA ASN A 92 4.83 10.22 -1.83
C ASN A 92 6.23 9.60 -1.79
N GLY A 93 7.03 9.93 -0.78
CA GLY A 93 8.33 9.31 -0.50
C GLY A 93 9.48 10.29 -0.67
#